data_AF-A0A0D2MT37-F1
#
_entry.id   AF-A0A0D2MT37-F1
#
_cell.length_a   1.000
_cell.length_b   1.000
_cell.length_c   1.000
_cell.angle_alpha   90.00
_cell.angle_beta   90.00
_cell.angle_gamma   90.00
#
_symmetry.space_group_name_H-M   'P 1'
#
loop_
_entity.id
_entity.type
_entity.pdbx_description
1 polymer ?
#
loop_
_entity_poly.entity_id
_entity_poly.type
_entity_poly.pdbx_seq_one_letter_code
_entity_poly.pdbx_strand_id
1 'polypeptide(L)'
;MHRICTRRDAEASRLPRPCFFVDKAWHAQQAGADAVLVVNDRGGELSTAVSPRDDEGAARLLGDLTLSAGLISQEDGAALKDLLRHGPVSIALNWTDVLPKQSKVHWEFWTNSNDFCGAACDAQRSFIKSFKSIGKLLQIKGLVDFHPHYLIWVCQPGSNQEECDSQCIANGAYCCPDPDDDISRGYAGRDVLRG
;
A
#
# COMPACT_ATOMS: atom_id res chain seq x y z
N MET A 1 -5.44 26.37 -19.76
CA MET A 1 -4.18 26.93 -19.20
C MET A 1 -4.06 26.47 -17.76
N HIS A 2 -3.48 25.28 -17.52
CA HIS A 2 -2.75 24.87 -16.32
C HIS A 2 -2.02 23.58 -16.70
N ARG A 3 -0.69 23.64 -16.78
CA ARG A 3 0.18 22.52 -17.16
C ARG A 3 0.53 21.77 -15.89
N ILE A 4 0.10 20.52 -15.79
CA ILE A 4 0.44 19.65 -14.66
C ILE A 4 1.92 19.25 -14.80
N CYS A 5 2.63 19.43 -13.69
CA CYS A 5 4.06 19.19 -13.43
C CYS A 5 5.06 20.18 -14.06
N THR A 6 5.84 20.90 -13.26
CA THR A 6 7.27 21.16 -13.49
C THR A 6 7.87 21.82 -12.26
N ARG A 7 9.09 21.39 -11.90
CA ARG A 7 10.20 22.35 -11.85
C ARG A 7 11.45 21.76 -12.51
N ARG A 8 11.76 22.40 -13.64
CA ARG A 8 12.99 22.51 -14.44
C ARG A 8 13.50 21.29 -15.25
N ASP A 9 13.49 21.60 -16.55
CA ASP A 9 14.42 21.39 -17.66
C ASP A 9 14.59 20.04 -18.38
N ALA A 10 14.59 20.21 -19.72
CA ALA A 10 15.00 19.39 -20.86
C ALA A 10 14.00 18.42 -21.53
N GLU A 11 13.79 18.72 -22.82
CA GLU A 11 12.96 18.10 -23.87
C GLU A 11 13.18 16.59 -24.11
N ALA A 12 12.08 15.82 -24.11
CA ALA A 12 11.57 15.04 -25.25
C ALA A 12 10.41 14.13 -24.74
N SER A 13 9.27 14.15 -25.44
CA SER A 13 7.97 13.55 -25.08
C SER A 13 7.11 14.37 -24.11
N ARG A 14 5.86 14.61 -24.49
CA ARG A 14 4.97 15.66 -23.94
C ARG A 14 4.33 15.30 -22.59
N LEU A 15 5.12 14.93 -21.58
CA LEU A 15 4.80 15.12 -20.17
C LEU A 15 6.09 15.52 -19.42
N PRO A 16 6.05 16.57 -18.58
CA PRO A 16 7.20 17.01 -17.79
C PRO A 16 7.50 15.98 -16.69
N ARG A 17 8.38 15.03 -17.03
CA ARG A 17 8.75 13.82 -16.28
C ARG A 17 7.58 12.88 -15.94
N PRO A 18 7.78 11.55 -16.03
CA PRO A 18 6.87 10.61 -15.39
C PRO A 18 6.82 10.91 -13.88
N CYS A 19 5.62 11.03 -13.35
CA CYS A 19 5.32 11.26 -11.93
C CYS A 19 4.35 10.18 -11.47
N PHE A 20 4.36 9.90 -10.16
CA PHE A 20 3.59 8.80 -9.61
C PHE A 20 2.10 9.11 -9.60
N PHE A 21 1.30 8.05 -9.43
CA PHE A 21 -0.15 8.17 -9.37
C PHE A 21 -0.60 9.15 -8.27
N VAL A 22 0.03 9.09 -7.10
CA VAL A 22 -0.23 9.97 -5.95
C VAL A 22 0.04 11.44 -6.30
N ASP A 23 1.11 11.74 -7.04
CA ASP A 23 1.41 13.12 -7.48
C ASP A 23 0.33 13.68 -8.41
N LYS A 24 -0.21 12.83 -9.28
CA LYS A 24 -1.29 13.22 -10.21
C LYS A 24 -2.57 13.53 -9.44
N ALA A 25 -2.93 12.66 -8.49
CA ALA A 25 -4.07 12.86 -7.63
C ALA A 25 -3.91 14.14 -6.79
N TRP A 26 -2.76 14.34 -6.18
CA TRP A 26 -2.49 15.54 -5.39
C TRP A 26 -2.66 16.82 -6.21
N HIS A 27 -2.03 16.90 -7.39
CA HIS A 27 -2.16 18.08 -8.24
C HIS A 27 -3.58 18.30 -8.78
N ALA A 28 -4.32 17.23 -9.07
CA ALA A 28 -5.73 17.33 -9.46
C ALA A 28 -6.58 17.92 -8.33
N GLN A 29 -6.32 17.51 -7.08
CA GLN A 29 -6.99 18.06 -5.90
C GLN A 29 -6.68 19.54 -5.71
N GLN A 30 -5.40 19.92 -5.81
CA GLN A 30 -4.99 21.33 -5.70
C GLN A 30 -5.57 22.20 -6.82
N ALA A 31 -5.92 21.59 -7.97
CA ALA A 31 -6.61 22.27 -9.06
C ALA A 31 -8.14 22.34 -8.89
N GLY A 32 -8.69 21.79 -7.80
CA GLY A 32 -10.12 21.80 -7.49
C GLY A 32 -10.93 20.71 -8.19
N ALA A 33 -10.30 19.62 -8.63
CA ALA A 33 -11.02 18.49 -9.19
C ALA A 33 -11.67 17.62 -8.08
N ASP A 34 -12.91 17.19 -8.30
CA ASP A 34 -13.62 16.27 -7.39
C ASP A 34 -13.12 14.82 -7.50
N ALA A 35 -12.59 14.45 -8.68
CA ALA A 35 -12.06 13.13 -8.97
C ALA A 35 -11.03 13.17 -10.10
N VAL A 36 -10.18 12.14 -10.17
CA VAL A 36 -9.22 11.94 -11.27
C VAL A 36 -9.27 10.52 -11.81
N LEU A 37 -9.31 10.39 -13.13
CA LEU A 37 -9.11 9.14 -13.84
C LEU A 37 -7.77 9.17 -14.57
N VAL A 38 -6.86 8.28 -14.18
CA VAL A 38 -5.56 8.11 -14.82
C VAL A 38 -5.67 6.99 -15.84
N VAL A 39 -5.37 7.30 -17.11
CA VAL A 39 -5.39 6.30 -18.18
C VAL A 39 -4.06 5.54 -18.17
N ASN A 40 -4.13 4.21 -18.20
CA ASN A 40 -2.96 3.35 -18.32
C ASN A 40 -2.18 3.68 -19.61
N ASP A 41 -0.86 3.80 -19.54
CA ASP A 41 -0.01 4.13 -20.68
C ASP A 41 0.47 2.89 -21.46
N ARG A 42 0.13 1.70 -20.97
CA ARG A 42 0.33 0.42 -21.65
C ARG A 42 -0.99 -0.32 -21.87
N GLY A 43 -1.06 -1.10 -22.94
CA GLY A 43 -2.15 -2.08 -23.12
C GLY A 43 -1.96 -3.27 -22.16
N GLY A 44 -3.06 -3.90 -21.75
CA GLY A 44 -3.06 -5.05 -20.84
C GLY A 44 -3.87 -4.80 -19.57
N GLU A 45 -3.79 -5.76 -18.63
CA GLU A 45 -4.49 -5.68 -17.34
C GLU A 45 -4.04 -4.48 -16.52
N LEU A 46 -4.97 -3.92 -15.74
CA LEU A 46 -4.68 -2.84 -14.81
C LEU A 46 -3.84 -3.38 -13.65
N SER A 47 -2.65 -2.84 -13.48
CA SER A 47 -1.81 -3.11 -12.29
C SER A 47 -2.09 -2.07 -11.20
N THR A 48 -1.88 -2.45 -9.95
CA THR A 48 -1.96 -1.53 -8.82
C THR A 48 -0.93 -0.41 -8.99
N ALA A 49 -1.38 0.83 -8.76
CA ALA A 49 -0.50 1.99 -8.80
C ALA A 49 0.33 2.05 -7.51
N VAL A 50 1.42 1.29 -7.46
CA VAL A 50 2.32 1.23 -6.30
C VAL A 50 3.26 2.44 -6.34
N SER A 51 3.36 3.19 -5.23
CA SER A 51 4.45 4.16 -5.05
C SER A 51 5.76 3.37 -4.91
N PRO A 52 6.78 3.57 -5.76
CA PRO A 52 8.01 2.79 -5.69
C PRO A 52 8.92 3.20 -4.53
N ARG A 53 8.55 4.20 -3.71
CA ARG A 53 9.28 4.58 -2.51
C ARG A 53 8.31 4.80 -1.35
N ASP A 54 8.58 4.10 -0.25
CA ASP A 54 8.09 4.44 1.09
C ASP A 54 8.89 5.63 1.63
N ASP A 55 8.77 6.78 0.96
CA ASP A 55 9.28 8.03 1.51
C ASP A 55 8.19 8.72 2.34
N GLU A 56 8.58 9.39 3.42
CA GLU A 56 7.64 10.13 4.28
C GLU A 56 6.81 11.16 3.51
N GLY A 57 7.31 11.64 2.36
CA GLY A 57 6.60 12.59 1.50
C GLY A 57 5.37 11.98 0.86
N ALA A 58 5.50 10.78 0.28
CA ALA A 58 4.38 10.03 -0.30
C ALA A 58 3.34 9.65 0.75
N ALA A 59 3.77 9.25 1.95
CA ALA A 59 2.86 8.95 3.06
C ALA A 59 2.05 10.19 3.51
N ARG A 60 2.68 11.37 3.58
CA ARG A 60 1.98 12.63 3.89
C ARG A 60 1.00 13.02 2.79
N LEU A 61 1.41 12.92 1.52
CA LEU A 61 0.54 13.21 0.38
C LEU A 61 -0.69 12.29 0.34
N LEU A 62 -0.53 11.01 0.68
CA LEU A 62 -1.64 10.06 0.82
C LEU A 62 -2.59 10.44 1.96
N GLY A 63 -2.08 10.92 3.10
CA GLY A 63 -2.89 11.36 4.23
C GLY A 63 -3.77 12.58 3.94
N ASP A 64 -3.31 13.47 3.07
CA ASP A 64 -4.01 14.71 2.72
C ASP A 64 -4.92 14.59 1.47
N LEU A 65 -4.93 13.42 0.82
CA LEU A 65 -5.77 13.16 -0.36
C LEU A 65 -7.22 12.85 0.05
N THR A 66 -8.16 13.65 -0.45
CA THR A 66 -9.60 13.50 -0.23
C THR A 66 -10.38 13.24 -1.51
N LEU A 67 -9.81 13.52 -2.69
CA LEU A 67 -10.47 13.24 -3.96
C LEU A 67 -10.53 11.75 -4.28
N SER A 68 -11.50 11.35 -5.11
CA SER A 68 -11.57 9.99 -5.64
C SER A 68 -10.63 9.82 -6.83
N ALA A 69 -9.68 8.88 -6.75
CA ALA A 69 -8.74 8.58 -7.83
C ALA A 69 -8.91 7.15 -8.34
N GLY A 70 -8.90 6.96 -9.65
CA GLY A 70 -8.99 5.64 -10.29
C GLY A 70 -8.04 5.49 -11.47
N LEU A 71 -7.51 4.28 -11.66
CA LEU A 71 -6.79 3.89 -12.88
C LEU A 71 -7.78 3.21 -13.84
N ILE A 72 -7.77 3.59 -15.11
CA ILE A 72 -8.63 3.01 -16.16
C ILE A 72 -7.81 2.52 -17.35
N SER A 73 -8.40 1.63 -18.16
CA SER A 73 -7.74 1.05 -19.32
C SER A 73 -7.52 2.09 -20.44
N GLN A 74 -6.64 1.78 -21.39
CA GLN A 74 -6.49 2.58 -22.60
C GLN A 74 -7.77 2.65 -23.42
N GLU A 75 -8.51 1.54 -23.46
CA GLU A 75 -9.75 1.40 -24.22
C GLU A 75 -10.84 2.30 -23.62
N ASP A 76 -11.04 2.25 -22.31
CA ASP A 76 -11.98 3.14 -21.59
C ASP A 76 -11.56 4.61 -21.73
N GLY A 77 -10.26 4.89 -21.61
CA GLY A 77 -9.72 6.24 -21.78
C GLY A 77 -9.91 6.80 -23.18
N ALA A 78 -9.81 5.96 -24.22
CA ALA A 78 -10.08 6.33 -25.60
C ALA A 78 -11.58 6.56 -25.84
N ALA A 79 -12.42 5.65 -25.35
CA ALA A 79 -13.87 5.76 -25.45
C ALA A 79 -14.39 7.05 -24.78
N LEU A 80 -13.91 7.38 -23.57
CA LEU A 80 -14.25 8.62 -22.89
C LEU A 80 -13.81 9.86 -23.67
N LYS A 81 -12.60 9.86 -24.25
CA LYS A 81 -12.11 10.96 -25.10
C LYS A 81 -12.96 11.14 -26.34
N ASP A 82 -13.42 10.06 -26.95
CA ASP A 82 -14.28 10.12 -28.13
C ASP A 82 -15.69 10.62 -27.77
N LEU A 83 -16.26 10.18 -26.64
CA LEU A 83 -17.53 10.71 -26.13
C LEU A 83 -17.45 12.21 -25.84
N LEU A 84 -16.34 12.67 -25.24
CA LEU A 84 -16.12 14.09 -24.94
C LEU A 84 -16.08 15.00 -26.18
N ARG A 85 -15.76 14.46 -27.37
CA ARG A 85 -15.85 15.24 -28.63
C ARG A 85 -17.28 15.56 -29.03
N HIS A 86 -18.26 14.81 -28.53
CA HIS A 86 -19.67 14.94 -28.87
C HIS A 86 -20.47 15.70 -27.80
N GLY A 87 -19.87 15.98 -26.65
CA GLY A 87 -20.49 16.75 -25.58
C GLY A 87 -19.97 16.39 -24.19
N PRO A 88 -20.54 16.99 -23.14
CA PRO A 88 -20.21 16.66 -21.75
C PRO A 88 -20.50 15.19 -21.43
N VAL A 89 -19.61 14.55 -20.67
CA VAL A 89 -19.74 13.17 -20.20
C VAL A 89 -19.90 13.18 -18.68
N SER A 90 -20.91 12.47 -18.17
CA SER A 90 -21.09 12.24 -16.73
C SER A 90 -20.56 10.86 -16.36
N ILE A 91 -19.75 10.79 -15.30
CA ILE A 91 -19.15 9.55 -14.80
C ILE A 91 -19.56 9.36 -13.35
N ALA A 92 -20.01 8.15 -13.01
CA ALA A 92 -20.28 7.75 -11.63
C ALA A 92 -19.20 6.78 -11.17
N LEU A 93 -18.46 7.14 -10.12
CA LEU A 93 -17.51 6.24 -9.45
C LEU A 93 -18.25 5.52 -8.32
N ASN A 94 -18.43 4.20 -8.47
CA ASN A 94 -19.17 3.39 -7.51
C ASN A 94 -18.25 2.36 -6.83
N TRP A 95 -17.95 2.60 -5.56
CA TRP A 95 -17.16 1.70 -4.72
C TRP A 95 -18.04 0.74 -3.89
N THR A 96 -19.36 0.81 -4.03
CA THR A 96 -20.29 0.01 -3.21
C THR A 96 -20.16 -1.49 -3.50
N ASP A 97 -19.72 -1.85 -4.70
CA ASP A 97 -19.47 -3.26 -5.04
C ASP A 97 -18.23 -3.86 -4.36
N VAL A 98 -17.27 -3.02 -3.95
CA VAL A 98 -16.11 -3.47 -3.15
C VAL A 98 -16.38 -3.48 -1.65
N LEU A 99 -17.51 -2.93 -1.21
CA LEU A 99 -17.91 -3.01 0.19
C LEU A 99 -18.49 -4.40 0.48
N PRO A 100 -18.17 -5.00 1.64
CA PRO A 100 -18.72 -6.29 2.03
C PRO A 100 -20.27 -6.22 2.05
N LYS A 101 -20.91 -7.01 1.19
CA LYS A 101 -22.38 -7.11 1.12
C LYS A 101 -22.98 -8.08 2.15
N GLN A 102 -22.12 -8.78 2.89
CA GLN A 102 -22.50 -9.78 3.87
C GLN A 102 -22.66 -9.14 5.26
N SER A 103 -23.47 -9.75 6.12
CA SER A 103 -23.66 -9.31 7.51
C SER A 103 -22.42 -9.52 8.39
N LYS A 104 -21.45 -10.30 7.91
CA LYS A 104 -20.16 -10.57 8.56
C LYS A 104 -19.05 -10.04 7.64
N VAL A 105 -18.15 -9.23 8.20
CA VAL A 105 -17.01 -8.71 7.46
C VAL A 105 -15.85 -9.68 7.56
N HIS A 106 -15.45 -10.25 6.42
CA HIS A 106 -14.20 -11.01 6.32
C HIS A 106 -13.05 -10.04 6.08
N TRP A 107 -11.98 -10.14 6.87
CA TRP A 107 -10.79 -9.34 6.65
C TRP A 107 -9.53 -10.13 6.99
N GLU A 108 -8.51 -9.89 6.18
CA GLU A 108 -7.19 -10.47 6.33
C GLU A 108 -6.21 -9.39 6.77
N PHE A 109 -5.24 -9.79 7.60
CA PHE A 109 -4.17 -8.88 8.02
C PHE A 109 -2.82 -9.53 7.79
N TRP A 110 -2.10 -8.98 6.81
CA TRP A 110 -0.78 -9.43 6.41
C TRP A 110 0.28 -8.56 7.11
N THR A 111 1.15 -9.20 7.89
CA THR A 111 2.23 -8.53 8.63
C THR A 111 3.45 -9.44 8.68
N ASN A 112 4.57 -8.94 9.15
CA ASN A 112 5.80 -9.70 9.27
C ASN A 112 6.54 -9.26 10.54
N SER A 113 7.65 -9.91 10.85
CA SER A 113 8.42 -9.62 12.05
C SER A 113 9.43 -8.48 11.89
N ASN A 114 9.64 -8.00 10.67
CA ASN A 114 10.56 -6.93 10.34
C ASN A 114 9.79 -5.61 10.19
N ASP A 115 9.36 -5.04 11.32
CA ASP A 115 8.65 -3.75 11.37
C ASP A 115 9.60 -2.53 11.22
N PHE A 116 10.70 -2.67 10.48
CA PHE A 116 11.71 -1.63 10.27
C PHE A 116 11.56 -0.96 8.89
N CYS A 117 10.41 -0.34 8.65
CA CYS A 117 10.12 0.37 7.38
C CYS A 117 9.68 1.84 7.57
N GLY A 118 10.01 2.45 8.72
CA GLY A 118 9.69 3.85 9.01
C GLY A 118 8.21 4.09 9.30
N ALA A 119 7.69 5.26 8.91
CA ALA A 119 6.36 5.73 9.29
C ALA A 119 5.20 4.77 8.91
N ALA A 120 5.36 4.00 7.83
CA ALA A 120 4.37 3.00 7.41
C ALA A 120 4.27 1.85 8.43
N CYS A 121 5.42 1.31 8.87
CA CYS A 121 5.47 0.27 9.91
C CYS A 121 4.99 0.81 11.27
N ASP A 122 5.29 2.07 11.60
CA ASP A 122 4.78 2.70 12.82
C ASP A 122 3.24 2.81 12.80
N ALA A 123 2.67 3.21 11.68
CA ALA A 123 1.22 3.26 11.51
C ALA A 123 0.59 1.86 11.63
N GLN A 124 1.20 0.83 11.02
CA GLN A 124 0.74 -0.56 11.12
C GLN A 124 0.78 -1.06 12.57
N ARG A 125 1.89 -0.85 13.29
CA ARG A 125 2.01 -1.22 14.71
C ARG A 125 0.99 -0.50 15.59
N SER A 126 0.78 0.79 15.35
CA SER A 126 -0.21 1.59 16.06
C SER A 126 -1.63 1.09 15.82
N PHE A 127 -1.96 0.72 14.58
CA PHE A 127 -3.24 0.12 14.23
C PHE A 127 -3.45 -1.21 14.97
N ILE A 128 -2.49 -2.14 14.95
CA ILE A 128 -2.61 -3.43 15.67
C ILE A 128 -2.91 -3.18 17.16
N LYS A 129 -2.13 -2.30 17.80
CA LYS A 129 -2.28 -2.00 19.24
C LYS A 129 -3.64 -1.41 19.56
N SER A 130 -4.09 -0.44 18.77
CA SER A 130 -5.37 0.25 19.00
C SER A 130 -6.58 -0.62 18.64
N PHE A 131 -6.48 -1.43 17.59
CA PHE A 131 -7.59 -2.24 17.09
C PHE A 131 -7.77 -3.57 17.83
N LYS A 132 -6.73 -4.13 18.46
CA LYS A 132 -6.75 -5.44 19.13
C LYS A 132 -8.00 -5.70 19.98
N SER A 133 -8.34 -4.77 20.87
CA SER A 133 -9.49 -4.92 21.77
C SER A 133 -10.82 -4.87 21.02
N ILE A 134 -10.92 -4.00 20.02
CA ILE A 134 -12.11 -3.83 19.18
C ILE A 134 -12.30 -5.07 18.30
N GLY A 135 -11.26 -5.50 17.60
CA GLY A 135 -11.27 -6.70 16.76
C GLY A 135 -11.68 -7.95 17.54
N LYS A 136 -11.15 -8.15 18.76
CA LYS A 136 -11.56 -9.25 19.63
C LYS A 136 -13.05 -9.19 19.97
N LEU A 137 -13.56 -8.01 20.31
CA LEU A 137 -14.97 -7.81 20.63
C LEU A 137 -15.87 -8.07 19.43
N LEU A 138 -15.48 -7.62 18.24
CA LEU A 138 -16.21 -7.87 16.99
C LEU A 138 -16.24 -9.36 16.63
N GLN A 139 -15.13 -10.08 16.84
CA GLN A 139 -15.04 -11.52 16.60
C GLN A 139 -15.96 -12.29 17.57
N ILE A 140 -15.94 -11.95 18.86
CA ILE A 140 -16.82 -12.57 19.87
C ILE A 140 -18.29 -12.33 19.56
N LYS A 141 -18.64 -11.15 19.03
CA LYS A 141 -20.00 -10.82 18.60
C LYS A 141 -20.39 -11.46 17.26
N GLY A 142 -19.49 -12.18 16.60
CA GLY A 142 -19.75 -12.83 15.30
C GLY A 142 -19.89 -11.86 14.12
N LEU A 143 -19.44 -10.60 14.27
CA LEU A 143 -19.59 -9.55 13.26
C LEU A 143 -18.44 -9.51 12.25
N VAL A 144 -17.27 -10.05 12.62
CA VAL A 144 -16.10 -10.12 11.75
C VAL A 144 -15.53 -11.53 11.72
N ASP A 145 -14.79 -11.82 10.65
CA ASP A 145 -13.94 -12.99 10.53
C ASP A 145 -12.50 -12.54 10.30
N PHE A 146 -11.70 -12.59 11.35
CA PHE A 146 -10.30 -12.16 11.30
C PHE A 146 -9.36 -13.31 10.93
N HIS A 147 -8.60 -13.14 9.85
CA HIS A 147 -7.57 -14.06 9.41
C HIS A 147 -6.20 -13.36 9.37
N PRO A 148 -5.37 -13.50 10.42
CA PRO A 148 -4.01 -12.97 10.39
C PRO A 148 -3.09 -13.85 9.55
N HIS A 149 -2.26 -13.21 8.74
CA HIS A 149 -1.17 -13.83 7.99
C HIS A 149 0.13 -13.18 8.45
N TYR A 150 1.00 -13.99 9.06
CA TYR A 150 2.28 -13.53 9.55
C TYR A 150 3.39 -14.11 8.67
N LEU A 151 4.12 -13.25 7.98
CA LEU A 151 5.27 -13.65 7.18
C LEU A 151 6.42 -13.96 8.13
N ILE A 152 6.82 -15.22 8.13
CA ILE A 152 7.97 -15.75 8.87
C ILE A 152 9.11 -15.97 7.89
N TRP A 153 10.34 -15.74 8.37
CA TRP A 153 11.53 -16.10 7.62
C TRP A 153 11.96 -17.51 7.99
N VAL A 154 12.84 -18.11 7.19
CA VAL A 154 13.42 -19.43 7.46
C VAL A 154 14.93 -19.36 7.28
N CYS A 155 15.67 -20.18 8.02
CA CYS A 155 17.11 -20.32 7.83
C CYS A 155 17.34 -21.03 6.49
N GLN A 156 17.90 -20.31 5.52
CA GLN A 156 18.11 -20.85 4.19
C GLN A 156 19.37 -21.74 4.17
N PRO A 157 19.44 -22.75 3.28
CA PRO A 157 20.67 -23.50 3.07
C PRO A 157 21.82 -22.57 2.67
N GLY A 158 22.91 -22.58 3.45
CA GLY A 158 24.08 -21.70 3.24
C GLY A 158 24.06 -20.41 4.07
N SER A 159 23.01 -20.17 4.87
CA SER A 159 23.01 -19.12 5.89
C SER A 159 24.08 -19.36 6.97
N ASN A 160 24.55 -18.28 7.60
CA ASN A 160 25.48 -18.36 8.71
C ASN A 160 24.83 -19.07 9.91
N GLN A 161 25.52 -20.05 10.50
CA GLN A 161 25.03 -20.83 11.64
C GLN A 161 24.76 -19.95 12.86
N GLU A 162 25.64 -18.98 13.14
CA GLU A 162 25.48 -18.05 14.27
C GLU A 162 24.23 -17.17 14.11
N GLU A 163 23.96 -16.75 12.88
CA GLU A 163 22.77 -15.98 12.54
C GLU A 163 21.51 -16.83 12.67
N CYS A 164 21.51 -18.07 12.18
CA CYS A 164 20.36 -18.95 12.36
C CYS A 164 20.09 -19.32 13.83
N ASP A 165 21.14 -19.54 14.64
CA ASP A 165 20.99 -19.89 16.05
C ASP A 165 20.51 -18.70 16.91
N SER A 166 20.85 -17.48 16.49
CA SER A 166 20.41 -16.25 17.16
C SER A 166 19.04 -15.78 16.70
N GLN A 167 18.72 -15.91 15.42
CA GLN A 167 17.53 -15.28 14.81
C GLN A 167 16.33 -16.23 14.65
N CYS A 168 16.51 -17.54 14.88
CA CYS A 168 15.48 -18.55 14.62
C CYS A 168 15.09 -19.43 15.81
N ILE A 169 13.93 -20.07 15.70
CA ILE A 169 13.45 -21.16 16.57
C ILE A 169 13.11 -22.40 15.73
N ALA A 170 12.85 -23.53 16.41
CA ALA A 170 12.51 -24.81 15.78
C ALA A 170 13.50 -25.22 14.68
N ASN A 171 14.81 -25.20 15.00
CA ASN A 171 15.89 -25.56 14.09
C ASN A 171 15.88 -24.79 12.76
N GLY A 172 15.57 -23.49 12.80
CA GLY A 172 15.58 -22.64 11.60
C GLY A 172 14.26 -22.63 10.80
N ALA A 173 13.23 -23.34 11.26
CA ALA A 173 11.93 -23.36 10.59
C ALA A 173 11.14 -22.05 10.74
N TYR A 174 11.44 -21.26 11.77
CA TYR A 174 10.84 -19.96 12.01
C TYR A 174 11.93 -18.97 12.40
N CYS A 175 12.09 -17.90 11.63
CA CYS A 175 13.10 -16.89 11.83
C CYS A 175 12.49 -15.49 11.75
N CYS A 176 13.14 -14.56 12.43
CA CYS A 176 12.86 -13.14 12.41
C CYS A 176 14.21 -12.44 12.25
N PRO A 177 14.38 -11.48 11.32
CA PRO A 177 15.55 -10.63 11.29
C PRO A 177 15.76 -9.92 12.63
N ASP A 178 16.99 -9.58 12.92
CA ASP A 178 17.32 -8.90 14.17
C ASP A 178 16.58 -7.55 14.25
N PRO A 179 15.74 -7.31 15.26
CA PRO A 179 14.95 -6.09 15.37
C PRO A 179 15.80 -4.83 15.55
N ASP A 180 17.05 -4.97 16.02
CA ASP A 180 17.99 -3.88 16.26
C ASP A 180 19.03 -3.76 15.14
N ASP A 181 18.93 -4.59 14.08
CA ASP A 181 19.90 -4.75 12.99
C ASP A 181 21.33 -5.03 13.50
N ASP A 182 21.44 -5.67 14.67
CA ASP A 182 22.72 -5.97 15.30
C ASP A 182 22.67 -7.28 16.10
N ILE A 183 23.07 -8.37 15.44
CA ILE A 183 23.06 -9.72 16.02
C ILE A 183 23.93 -9.88 17.29
N SER A 184 24.80 -8.90 17.60
CA SER A 184 25.73 -8.96 18.73
C SER A 184 25.21 -8.31 20.01
N ARG A 185 24.12 -7.54 19.95
CA ARG A 185 23.57 -6.79 21.10
C ARG A 185 22.07 -6.52 20.93
N GLY A 186 21.36 -6.39 22.04
CA GLY A 186 19.91 -6.12 21.99
C GLY A 186 19.09 -7.40 21.97
N TYR A 187 17.87 -7.33 21.43
CA TYR A 187 17.01 -8.50 21.30
C TYR A 187 17.33 -9.25 20.02
N ALA A 188 17.51 -10.57 20.09
CA ALA A 188 17.67 -11.36 18.87
C ALA A 188 16.29 -11.71 18.28
N GLY A 189 16.24 -12.00 16.99
CA GLY A 189 15.00 -12.42 16.30
C GLY A 189 14.31 -13.62 16.95
N ARG A 190 15.06 -14.55 17.55
CA ARG A 190 14.45 -15.66 18.32
C ARG A 190 13.67 -15.19 19.54
N ASP A 191 14.06 -14.07 20.15
CA ASP A 191 13.41 -13.52 21.34
C ASP A 191 12.07 -12.88 20.95
N VAL A 192 11.99 -12.28 19.76
CA VAL A 192 10.75 -11.79 19.15
C VAL A 192 9.77 -12.93 18.89
N LEU A 193 10.26 -14.08 18.42
CA LEU A 193 9.42 -15.25 18.11
C LEU A 193 8.90 -16.01 19.34
N ARG A 194 9.57 -15.88 20.49
CA ARG A 194 9.19 -16.55 21.75
C ARG A 194 8.29 -15.69 22.65
N GLY A 195 8.16 -14.40 22.35
CA GLY A 195 7.38 -13.42 23.11
C GLY A 195 5.87 -13.49 22.88
#